data_AF-A0A7X7U306-F1
#
_entry.id   AF-A0A7X7U306-F1
#
_cell.length_a   1.000
_cell.length_b   1.000
_cell.length_c   1.000
_cell.angle_alpha   90.00
_cell.angle_beta   90.00
_cell.angle_gamma   90.00
#
_symmetry.space_group_name_H-M   'P 1'
#
loop_
_entity.id
_entity.type
_entity.pdbx_description
1 polymer ?
#
loop_
_entity_poly.entity_id
_entity_poly.type
_entity_poly.pdbx_seq_one_letter_code
_entity_poly.pdbx_strand_id
1 'polypeptide(L)'
;MTTTLPQIHNGQAMPWKNVPELAVAEFRSAVIERVHKGRRISSLFGIPDGDQTILVAVLTNDQQATMSVCRTRVRDSYPALTPEVPQAHWFEREIAEQWGIVPQGHPWLKPIRFHPSYTGRDAWGRSRTQIEPCVTDYFRVEGQEVHEVAVGPVHAGIIEPGHFRFQCNGENVFHLEIELGYQHRGVERAFVGGPNARTAHLMETLAGDTTIGHATAYASVMEGLCGTTAPARAHSIRAIALELERLANHTGDLGALANDVGFLPTASYCGRLRGDYLNMTAVLCGNRFGRNLVRPGGVRIDMTPQMIDDLLDRLRRTFDDTRSAVDLLWETPSVMSRFDGTGCVSRQDAVRLGLVGPAGRASGVNLDVRSDLPWGSYQSHPLPSMTWNTGDVAARAYVRWFEIEKSVEFIADEARAMPAGPSEEEPAGPAGEHLAVA
;
A
#
# COMPACT_ATOMS: atom_id res chain seq x y z
N MET A 1 24.60 -17.43 -16.81
CA MET A 1 23.38 -17.96 -17.47
C MET A 1 22.19 -17.28 -16.81
N THR A 2 21.26 -16.73 -17.57
CA THR A 2 20.10 -16.04 -17.00
C THR A 2 19.11 -17.09 -16.47
N THR A 3 19.02 -17.24 -15.15
CA THR A 3 18.07 -18.15 -14.52
C THR A 3 16.66 -17.78 -14.96
N THR A 4 15.93 -18.69 -15.61
CA THR A 4 14.53 -18.49 -15.98
C THR A 4 13.67 -18.71 -14.75
N LEU A 5 12.78 -17.76 -14.43
CA LEU A 5 11.86 -17.85 -13.30
C LEU A 5 10.45 -18.12 -13.81
N PRO A 6 9.64 -18.93 -13.10
CA PRO A 6 8.25 -19.13 -13.45
C PRO A 6 7.49 -17.80 -13.37
N GLN A 7 6.51 -17.64 -14.25
CA GLN A 7 5.61 -16.50 -14.25
C GLN A 7 4.29 -16.85 -13.56
N ILE A 8 3.69 -15.87 -12.90
CA ILE A 8 2.39 -15.93 -12.26
C ILE A 8 1.66 -14.60 -12.47
N HIS A 9 0.34 -14.65 -12.60
CA HIS A 9 -0.49 -13.46 -12.78
C HIS A 9 -1.21 -13.07 -11.50
N ASN A 10 -1.75 -11.84 -11.48
CA ASN A 10 -2.58 -11.34 -10.39
C ASN A 10 -3.76 -12.28 -10.12
N GLY A 11 -4.00 -12.63 -8.85
CA GLY A 11 -5.07 -13.52 -8.42
C GLY A 11 -4.81 -15.02 -8.67
N GLN A 12 -3.60 -15.41 -9.05
CA GLN A 12 -3.24 -16.81 -9.29
C GLN A 12 -2.44 -17.42 -8.13
N ALA A 13 -2.45 -18.75 -8.08
CA ALA A 13 -1.61 -19.56 -7.23
C ALA A 13 -0.68 -20.48 -8.03
N MET A 14 0.48 -20.81 -7.47
CA MET A 14 1.38 -21.85 -7.99
C MET A 14 1.79 -22.81 -6.87
N PRO A 15 2.04 -24.10 -7.18
CA PRO A 15 2.61 -25.03 -6.21
C PRO A 15 3.93 -24.50 -5.65
N TRP A 16 4.12 -24.56 -4.33
CA TRP A 16 5.33 -24.07 -3.66
C TRP A 16 6.60 -24.77 -4.16
N LYS A 17 6.50 -26.04 -4.55
CA LYS A 17 7.59 -26.80 -5.18
C LYS A 17 8.04 -26.23 -6.53
N ASN A 18 7.20 -25.44 -7.21
CA ASN A 18 7.52 -24.81 -8.49
C ASN A 18 8.22 -23.46 -8.31
N VAL A 19 8.23 -22.89 -7.10
CA VAL A 19 9.01 -21.67 -6.80
C VAL A 19 10.49 -22.07 -6.77
N PRO A 20 11.32 -21.61 -7.72
CA PRO A 20 12.69 -22.07 -7.86
C PRO A 20 13.52 -21.61 -6.67
N GLU A 21 14.24 -22.56 -6.11
CA GLU A 21 15.23 -22.31 -5.07
C GLU A 21 16.60 -22.14 -5.68
N LEU A 22 17.19 -20.97 -5.44
CA LEU A 22 18.47 -20.56 -5.99
C LEU A 22 19.52 -20.54 -4.89
N ALA A 23 20.78 -20.70 -5.26
CA ALA A 23 21.88 -20.36 -4.36
C ALA A 23 21.83 -18.87 -4.02
N VAL A 24 22.29 -18.47 -2.82
CA VAL A 24 22.22 -17.07 -2.34
C VAL A 24 22.78 -16.06 -3.35
N ALA A 25 23.93 -16.36 -3.96
CA ALA A 25 24.56 -15.50 -4.97
C ALA A 25 23.74 -15.40 -6.26
N GLU A 26 23.10 -16.49 -6.67
CA GLU A 26 22.23 -16.54 -7.85
C GLU A 26 20.90 -15.81 -7.60
N PHE A 27 20.29 -15.99 -6.42
CA PHE A 27 19.11 -15.25 -5.98
C PHE A 27 19.37 -13.74 -6.03
N ARG A 28 20.47 -13.30 -5.40
CA ARG A 28 20.88 -11.89 -5.40
C ARG A 28 21.03 -11.34 -6.82
N SER A 29 21.79 -12.05 -7.66
CA SER A 29 22.03 -11.64 -9.04
C SER A 29 20.73 -11.62 -9.86
N ALA A 30 19.85 -12.61 -9.67
CA ALA A 30 18.58 -12.71 -10.36
C ALA A 30 17.62 -11.57 -10.02
N VAL A 31 17.58 -11.13 -8.76
CA VAL A 31 16.78 -9.98 -8.31
C VAL A 31 17.35 -8.68 -8.89
N ILE A 32 18.64 -8.43 -8.70
CA ILE A 32 19.30 -7.18 -9.15
C ILE A 32 19.19 -7.00 -10.66
N GLU A 33 19.52 -8.04 -11.44
CA GLU A 33 19.45 -8.00 -12.91
C GLU A 33 18.01 -7.68 -13.38
N ARG A 34 17.01 -8.22 -12.69
CA ARG A 34 15.61 -7.99 -13.03
C ARG A 34 15.18 -6.56 -12.72
N VAL A 35 15.56 -6.02 -11.58
CA VAL A 35 15.24 -4.63 -11.24
C VAL A 35 15.93 -3.65 -12.19
N HIS A 36 17.20 -3.90 -12.55
CA HIS A 36 17.90 -3.12 -13.57
C HIS A 36 17.25 -3.22 -14.97
N LYS A 37 16.52 -4.30 -15.24
CA LYS A 37 15.70 -4.48 -16.46
C LYS A 37 14.28 -3.91 -16.33
N GLY A 38 14.01 -3.10 -15.32
CA GLY A 38 12.74 -2.39 -15.15
C GLY A 38 11.65 -3.15 -14.42
N ARG A 39 11.96 -4.29 -13.78
CA ARG A 39 11.02 -4.96 -12.86
C ARG A 39 11.07 -4.29 -11.48
N ARG A 40 10.01 -4.46 -10.69
CA ARG A 40 9.93 -3.92 -9.33
C ARG A 40 9.89 -5.03 -8.30
N ILE A 41 10.43 -4.79 -7.12
CA ILE A 41 10.23 -5.67 -5.96
C ILE A 41 8.84 -5.37 -5.40
N SER A 42 7.86 -6.25 -5.68
CA SER A 42 6.52 -6.12 -5.08
C SER A 42 6.48 -6.66 -3.66
N SER A 43 7.27 -7.69 -3.38
CA SER A 43 7.40 -8.24 -2.03
C SER A 43 8.75 -8.95 -1.88
N LEU A 44 9.35 -8.82 -0.71
CA LEU A 44 10.55 -9.55 -0.30
C LEU A 44 10.42 -9.86 1.20
N PHE A 45 10.30 -11.15 1.54
CA PHE A 45 9.96 -11.57 2.90
C PHE A 45 10.63 -12.90 3.27
N GLY A 46 10.64 -13.22 4.56
CA GLY A 46 11.17 -14.46 5.11
C GLY A 46 10.07 -15.44 5.54
N ILE A 47 10.34 -16.73 5.40
CA ILE A 47 9.52 -17.84 5.92
C ILE A 47 10.42 -18.74 6.78
N PRO A 48 10.00 -19.18 7.97
CA PRO A 48 10.82 -20.05 8.81
C PRO A 48 10.93 -21.46 8.20
N ASP A 49 12.14 -22.05 8.25
CA ASP A 49 12.43 -23.42 7.81
C ASP A 49 13.48 -24.05 8.73
N GLY A 50 13.04 -24.66 9.84
CA GLY A 50 13.94 -25.21 10.86
C GLY A 50 14.82 -24.14 11.52
N ASP A 51 16.15 -24.31 11.45
CA ASP A 51 17.13 -23.32 11.91
C ASP A 51 17.40 -22.22 10.88
N GLN A 52 16.88 -22.36 9.65
CA GLN A 52 17.06 -21.46 8.52
C GLN A 52 15.80 -20.63 8.25
N THR A 53 15.97 -19.64 7.37
CA THR A 53 14.89 -18.82 6.81
C THR A 53 14.94 -18.93 5.29
N ILE A 54 13.79 -19.18 4.67
CA ILE A 54 13.61 -19.07 3.23
C ILE A 54 13.26 -17.62 2.91
N LEU A 55 14.11 -16.93 2.15
CA LEU A 55 13.79 -15.62 1.59
C LEU A 55 13.06 -15.81 0.27
N VAL A 56 11.97 -15.08 0.07
CA VAL A 56 11.15 -15.11 -1.14
C VAL A 56 11.10 -13.72 -1.75
N ALA A 57 11.39 -13.60 -3.04
CA ALA A 57 11.23 -12.36 -3.79
C ALA A 57 10.13 -12.51 -4.84
N VAL A 58 9.19 -11.56 -4.86
CA VAL A 58 8.17 -11.39 -5.89
C VAL A 58 8.51 -10.16 -6.72
N LEU A 59 8.77 -10.37 -8.01
CA LEU A 59 9.23 -9.34 -8.94
C LEU A 59 8.18 -9.11 -10.01
N THR A 60 7.66 -7.89 -10.08
CA THR A 60 6.61 -7.51 -11.03
C THR A 60 7.21 -6.94 -12.31
N ASN A 61 6.70 -7.42 -13.45
CA ASN A 61 6.90 -6.84 -14.76
C ASN A 61 5.60 -6.18 -15.22
N ASP A 62 5.47 -4.88 -14.94
CA ASP A 62 4.26 -4.10 -15.22
C ASP A 62 3.95 -4.09 -16.74
N GLN A 63 4.96 -4.08 -17.61
CA GLN A 63 4.77 -4.10 -19.08
C GLN A 63 4.18 -5.39 -19.63
N GLN A 64 4.30 -6.49 -18.88
CA GLN A 64 3.81 -7.80 -19.30
C GLN A 64 2.66 -8.31 -18.43
N ALA A 65 2.18 -7.50 -17.47
CA ALA A 65 1.18 -7.92 -16.49
C ALA A 65 1.51 -9.28 -15.83
N THR A 66 2.80 -9.50 -15.53
CA THR A 66 3.30 -10.76 -14.94
C THR A 66 4.16 -10.50 -13.72
N MET A 67 4.16 -11.45 -12.80
CA MET A 67 5.09 -11.52 -11.69
C MET A 67 5.98 -12.74 -11.87
N SER A 68 7.18 -12.69 -11.30
CA SER A 68 8.08 -13.82 -11.19
C SER A 68 8.49 -14.00 -9.73
N VAL A 69 8.65 -15.26 -9.32
CA VAL A 69 8.98 -15.60 -7.93
C VAL A 69 10.23 -16.46 -7.91
N CYS A 70 11.10 -16.20 -6.93
CA CYS A 70 12.23 -17.06 -6.61
C CYS A 70 12.47 -17.06 -5.10
N ARG A 71 13.22 -18.05 -4.62
CA ARG A 71 13.58 -18.15 -3.21
C ARG A 71 15.03 -18.57 -3.00
N THR A 72 15.55 -18.33 -1.81
CA THR A 72 16.85 -18.83 -1.33
C THR A 72 16.77 -19.18 0.14
N ARG A 73 17.61 -20.12 0.61
CA ARG A 73 17.78 -20.41 2.03
C ARG A 73 18.96 -19.67 2.61
N VAL A 74 18.77 -19.11 3.80
CA VAL A 74 19.80 -18.39 4.57
C VAL A 74 19.68 -18.78 6.04
N ARG A 75 20.79 -18.81 6.78
CA ARG A 75 20.79 -19.10 8.23
C ARG A 75 21.00 -17.85 9.06
N ASP A 76 22.11 -17.16 8.85
CA ASP A 76 22.55 -16.06 9.72
C ASP A 76 22.58 -14.73 8.96
N SER A 77 23.00 -14.75 7.70
CA SER A 77 23.21 -13.54 6.91
C SER A 77 23.25 -13.82 5.41
N TYR A 78 23.12 -12.76 4.61
CA TYR A 78 23.27 -12.78 3.16
C TYR A 78 23.78 -11.41 2.66
N PRO A 79 24.43 -11.33 1.48
CA PRO A 79 24.84 -10.04 0.93
C PRO A 79 23.62 -9.19 0.55
N ALA A 80 23.56 -7.96 1.05
CA ALA A 80 22.41 -7.07 0.85
C ALA A 80 22.15 -6.75 -0.63
N LEU A 81 20.88 -6.57 -0.95
CA LEU A 81 20.35 -6.05 -2.21
C LEU A 81 20.38 -4.51 -2.22
N THR A 82 20.08 -3.88 -1.08
CA THR A 82 19.87 -2.43 -0.95
C THR A 82 20.95 -1.54 -1.56
N PRO A 83 22.27 -1.85 -1.47
CA PRO A 83 23.31 -1.02 -2.07
C PRO A 83 23.17 -0.84 -3.59
N GLU A 84 22.67 -1.85 -4.29
CA GLU A 84 22.44 -1.80 -5.75
C GLU A 84 20.97 -1.56 -6.10
N VAL A 85 20.06 -2.01 -5.22
CA VAL A 85 18.60 -1.94 -5.42
C VAL A 85 17.93 -1.33 -4.18
N PRO A 86 17.84 0.01 -4.09
CA PRO A 86 17.26 0.68 -2.92
C PRO A 86 15.78 0.33 -2.64
N GLN A 87 15.06 -0.21 -3.61
CA GLN A 87 13.70 -0.77 -3.40
C GLN A 87 13.66 -1.86 -2.32
N ALA A 88 14.78 -2.56 -2.08
CA ALA A 88 14.87 -3.61 -1.07
C ALA A 88 14.98 -3.06 0.37
N HIS A 89 15.19 -1.75 0.55
CA HIS A 89 15.61 -1.14 1.82
C HIS A 89 14.72 -1.51 3.02
N TRP A 90 13.40 -1.35 2.90
CA TRP A 90 12.49 -1.68 4.00
C TRP A 90 12.30 -3.18 4.17
N PHE A 91 12.26 -3.93 3.08
CA PHE A 91 12.14 -5.39 3.12
C PHE A 91 13.32 -6.04 3.84
N GLU A 92 14.55 -5.61 3.57
CA GLU A 92 15.75 -6.18 4.21
C GLU A 92 15.83 -5.83 5.71
N ARG A 93 15.40 -4.61 6.08
CA ARG A 93 15.27 -4.21 7.50
C ARG A 93 14.21 -5.04 8.22
N GLU A 94 13.07 -5.28 7.58
CA GLU A 94 12.00 -6.13 8.11
C GLU A 94 12.46 -7.58 8.26
N ILE A 95 13.17 -8.13 7.27
CA ILE A 95 13.73 -9.48 7.34
C ILE A 95 14.70 -9.61 8.53
N ALA A 96 15.55 -8.60 8.73
CA ALA A 96 16.46 -8.56 9.87
C ALA A 96 15.70 -8.50 11.20
N GLU A 97 14.65 -7.68 11.26
CA GLU A 97 13.81 -7.52 12.44
C GLU A 97 13.03 -8.78 12.81
N GLN A 98 12.35 -9.38 11.83
CA GLN A 98 11.47 -10.52 12.05
C GLN A 98 12.23 -11.82 12.26
N TRP A 99 13.34 -12.03 11.55
CA TRP A 99 13.98 -13.35 11.47
C TRP A 99 15.40 -13.39 12.05
N GLY A 100 15.97 -12.23 12.40
CA GLY A 100 17.35 -12.12 12.88
C GLY A 100 18.40 -12.36 11.78
N ILE A 101 18.01 -12.28 10.51
CA ILE A 101 18.90 -12.52 9.37
C ILE A 101 19.56 -11.20 8.97
N VAL A 102 20.89 -11.14 8.97
CA VAL A 102 21.62 -9.89 8.71
C VAL A 102 21.89 -9.69 7.20
N PRO A 103 21.31 -8.66 6.55
CA PRO A 103 21.70 -8.25 5.20
C PRO A 103 23.05 -7.51 5.24
N GLN A 104 24.13 -8.21 4.92
CA GLN A 104 25.48 -7.70 5.00
C GLN A 104 25.70 -6.54 4.02
N GLY A 105 26.21 -5.42 4.53
CA GLY A 105 26.44 -4.21 3.73
C GLY A 105 25.21 -3.32 3.55
N HIS A 106 24.10 -3.60 4.23
CA HIS A 106 22.92 -2.73 4.20
C HIS A 106 23.24 -1.34 4.79
N PRO A 107 22.95 -0.23 4.08
CA PRO A 107 23.45 1.10 4.44
C PRO A 107 22.79 1.73 5.66
N TRP A 108 21.60 1.26 6.04
CA TRP A 108 20.83 1.82 7.16
C TRP A 108 20.01 0.74 7.88
N LEU A 109 20.73 -0.23 8.47
CA LEU A 109 20.09 -1.39 9.10
C LEU A 109 19.57 -1.02 10.50
N LYS A 110 18.37 -0.42 10.56
CA LYS A 110 17.64 -0.15 11.80
C LYS A 110 16.33 -0.94 11.84
N PRO A 111 15.80 -1.29 13.03
CA PRO A 111 14.46 -1.87 13.18
C PRO A 111 13.38 -1.00 12.51
N ILE A 112 12.21 -1.56 12.19
CA ILE A 112 11.06 -0.80 11.64
C ILE A 112 9.93 -0.74 12.67
N ARG A 113 9.70 -1.83 13.40
CA ARG A 113 8.55 -2.02 14.29
C ARG A 113 8.94 -2.19 15.75
N PHE A 114 10.22 -2.42 16.02
CA PHE A 114 10.81 -2.57 17.34
C PHE A 114 10.22 -3.74 18.15
N HIS A 115 10.08 -4.91 17.51
CA HIS A 115 9.64 -6.14 18.20
C HIS A 115 10.76 -7.20 18.28
N PRO A 116 10.67 -8.17 19.22
CA PRO A 116 11.58 -9.30 19.24
C PRO A 116 11.46 -10.14 17.98
N SER A 117 12.61 -10.64 17.49
CA SER A 117 12.65 -11.58 16.37
C SER A 117 11.86 -12.85 16.68
N TYR A 118 11.20 -13.38 15.67
CA TYR A 118 10.41 -14.61 15.72
C TYR A 118 11.25 -15.87 15.89
N THR A 119 12.56 -15.77 15.66
CA THR A 119 13.52 -16.88 15.84
C THR A 119 14.29 -16.79 17.15
N GLY A 120 14.11 -15.73 17.93
CA GLY A 120 14.91 -15.44 19.12
C GLY A 120 16.32 -14.93 18.83
N ARG A 121 16.73 -14.85 17.56
CA ARG A 121 18.01 -14.24 17.12
C ARG A 121 17.80 -12.77 16.84
N ASP A 122 18.61 -11.90 17.46
CA ASP A 122 18.55 -10.45 17.25
C ASP A 122 19.63 -9.99 16.27
N ALA A 123 19.23 -9.39 15.15
CA ALA A 123 20.15 -8.92 14.11
C ALA A 123 21.09 -7.78 14.58
N TRP A 124 20.79 -7.13 15.71
CA TRP A 124 21.56 -6.03 16.28
C TRP A 124 22.29 -6.42 17.57
N GLY A 125 22.29 -7.70 17.95
CA GLY A 125 22.97 -8.20 19.15
C GLY A 125 22.43 -7.62 20.46
N ARG A 126 21.17 -7.16 20.48
CA ARG A 126 20.57 -6.57 21.67
C ARG A 126 20.40 -7.64 22.75
N SER A 127 20.88 -7.36 23.95
CA SER A 127 20.76 -8.24 25.13
C SER A 127 19.44 -8.06 25.90
N ARG A 128 18.61 -7.07 25.52
CA ARG A 128 17.42 -6.66 26.27
C ARG A 128 16.24 -7.57 25.97
N THR A 129 15.57 -8.02 27.03
CA THR A 129 14.30 -8.76 26.96
C THR A 129 13.12 -7.88 26.52
N GLN A 130 13.20 -6.56 26.75
CA GLN A 130 12.20 -5.58 26.33
C GLN A 130 12.79 -4.65 25.26
N ILE A 131 12.14 -4.63 24.11
CA ILE A 131 12.44 -3.70 23.01
C ILE A 131 11.36 -2.64 23.02
N GLU A 132 11.75 -1.39 23.28
CA GLU A 132 10.82 -0.27 23.28
C GLU A 132 10.70 0.34 21.89
N PRO A 133 9.49 0.69 21.43
CA PRO A 133 9.29 1.35 20.15
C PRO A 133 10.10 2.64 20.01
N CYS A 134 10.78 2.78 18.87
CA CYS A 134 11.52 3.98 18.48
C CYS A 134 12.66 4.36 19.46
N VAL A 135 13.10 3.45 20.33
CA VAL A 135 14.29 3.65 21.18
C VAL A 135 15.50 3.07 20.44
N THR A 136 16.21 3.93 19.72
CA THR A 136 17.36 3.60 18.89
C THR A 136 18.37 4.75 18.82
N ASP A 137 19.53 4.47 18.24
CA ASP A 137 20.51 5.50 17.90
C ASP A 137 20.02 6.25 16.66
N TYR A 138 19.60 7.50 16.86
CA TYR A 138 19.18 8.38 15.78
C TYR A 138 20.38 9.03 15.09
N PHE A 139 20.23 9.32 13.80
CA PHE A 139 21.23 10.06 13.05
C PHE A 139 21.40 11.47 13.59
N ARG A 140 22.66 11.90 13.69
CA ARG A 140 23.02 13.22 14.21
C ARG A 140 23.90 13.96 13.22
N VAL A 141 23.62 15.25 13.07
CA VAL A 141 24.49 16.17 12.34
C VAL A 141 25.31 16.96 13.37
N GLU A 142 26.62 16.99 13.21
CA GLU A 142 27.50 17.73 14.11
C GLU A 142 27.68 19.19 13.64
N GLY A 143 27.65 20.14 14.57
CA GLY A 143 27.88 21.56 14.31
C GLY A 143 27.50 22.43 15.51
N GLN A 144 28.13 23.60 15.67
CA GLN A 144 27.89 24.47 16.83
C GLN A 144 26.46 25.03 16.90
N GLU A 145 25.80 25.22 15.76
CA GLU A 145 24.45 25.79 15.65
C GLU A 145 23.40 24.74 15.23
N VAL A 146 23.79 23.46 15.18
CA VAL A 146 22.87 22.37 14.89
C VAL A 146 22.11 22.01 16.17
N HIS A 147 20.80 21.86 16.05
CA HIS A 147 19.93 21.43 17.14
C HIS A 147 18.96 20.35 16.67
N GLU A 148 18.51 19.53 17.62
CA GLU A 148 17.53 18.48 17.37
C GLU A 148 16.15 18.94 17.83
N VAL A 149 15.14 18.74 16.98
CA VAL A 149 13.74 18.89 17.34
C VAL A 149 13.07 17.52 17.30
N ALA A 150 12.34 17.20 18.35
CA ALA A 150 11.64 15.93 18.51
C ALA A 150 10.14 16.15 18.50
N VAL A 151 9.41 15.37 17.68
CA VAL A 151 7.94 15.38 17.65
C VAL A 151 7.43 13.95 17.79
N GLY A 152 6.40 13.77 18.63
CA GLY A 152 5.77 12.48 18.90
C GLY A 152 6.31 11.77 20.17
N PRO A 153 5.77 10.59 20.51
CA PRO A 153 4.71 9.87 19.80
C PRO A 153 3.30 10.46 20.03
N VAL A 154 3.16 11.35 21.01
CA VAL A 154 1.93 12.12 21.25
C VAL A 154 2.12 13.52 20.67
N HIS A 155 1.27 13.90 19.74
CA HIS A 155 1.29 15.20 19.06
C HIS A 155 -0.13 15.77 18.98
N ALA A 156 -0.25 17.09 18.78
CA ALA A 156 -1.53 17.81 18.78
C ALA A 156 -2.38 17.54 17.52
N GLY A 157 -1.74 17.23 16.38
CA GLY A 157 -2.40 16.86 15.13
C GLY A 157 -2.83 15.39 15.08
N ILE A 158 -3.72 15.08 14.14
CA ILE A 158 -4.17 13.70 13.84
C ILE A 158 -3.26 13.14 12.75
N ILE A 159 -2.19 12.46 13.14
CA ILE A 159 -1.23 11.78 12.24
C ILE A 159 -0.96 10.36 12.74
N GLU A 160 -0.31 9.55 11.91
CA GLU A 160 0.18 8.24 12.32
C GLU A 160 1.11 8.37 13.55
N PRO A 161 0.88 7.61 14.64
CA PRO A 161 1.75 7.60 15.81
C PRO A 161 3.17 7.20 15.43
N GLY A 162 4.08 8.15 15.59
CA GLY A 162 5.47 8.00 15.20
C GLY A 162 6.36 8.97 15.95
N HIS A 163 7.65 8.67 15.93
CA HIS A 163 8.68 9.55 16.44
C HIS A 163 9.41 10.21 15.25
N PHE A 164 9.41 11.53 15.20
CA PHE A 164 10.05 12.33 14.17
C PHE A 164 11.24 13.08 14.79
N ARG A 165 12.45 12.81 14.30
CA ARG A 165 13.69 13.47 14.74
C ARG A 165 14.23 14.34 13.63
N PHE A 166 14.18 15.64 13.84
CA PHE A 166 14.70 16.64 12.93
C PHE A 166 16.09 17.08 13.39
N GLN A 167 17.07 17.08 12.50
CA GLN A 167 18.37 17.72 12.69
C GLN A 167 18.34 19.05 11.92
N CYS A 168 18.39 20.16 12.64
CA CYS A 168 18.10 21.49 12.10
C CYS A 168 19.25 22.47 12.31
N ASN A 169 19.39 23.43 11.39
CA ASN A 169 20.11 24.69 11.59
C ASN A 169 19.15 25.85 11.33
N GLY A 170 18.74 26.55 12.40
CA GLY A 170 17.62 27.48 12.35
C GLY A 170 16.37 26.81 11.80
N GLU A 171 15.83 27.33 10.70
CA GLU A 171 14.64 26.80 10.01
C GLU A 171 14.97 25.71 8.96
N ASN A 172 16.25 25.49 8.67
CA ASN A 172 16.67 24.50 7.67
C ASN A 172 16.75 23.11 8.30
N VAL A 173 15.93 22.18 7.78
CA VAL A 173 15.97 20.77 8.16
C VAL A 173 17.02 20.07 7.29
N PHE A 174 18.11 19.58 7.89
CA PHE A 174 19.14 18.80 7.20
C PHE A 174 18.79 17.32 7.10
N HIS A 175 18.13 16.79 8.14
CA HIS A 175 17.73 15.40 8.17
C HIS A 175 16.44 15.23 8.98
N LEU A 176 15.53 14.41 8.46
CA LEU A 176 14.36 13.92 9.18
C LEU A 176 14.45 12.39 9.23
N GLU A 177 14.62 11.86 10.43
CA GLU A 177 14.46 10.44 10.68
C GLU A 177 13.08 10.17 11.28
N ILE A 178 12.30 9.31 10.61
CA ILE A 178 10.95 8.92 11.03
C ILE A 178 11.02 7.48 11.51
N GLU A 179 10.70 7.28 12.78
CA GLU A 179 10.52 5.96 13.36
C GLU A 179 9.04 5.73 13.64
N LEU A 180 8.53 4.63 13.08
CA LEU A 180 7.16 4.18 13.22
C LEU A 180 7.16 2.90 14.07
N GLY A 181 5.99 2.30 14.29
CA GLY A 181 5.88 1.00 14.95
C GLY A 181 5.00 0.97 16.20
N TYR A 182 4.56 2.13 16.70
CA TYR A 182 3.62 2.21 17.83
C TYR A 182 2.28 1.50 17.57
N GLN A 183 1.87 1.38 16.29
CA GLN A 183 0.67 0.64 15.89
C GLN A 183 0.95 -0.81 15.47
N HIS A 184 2.13 -1.38 15.73
CA HIS A 184 2.39 -2.77 15.36
C HIS A 184 1.49 -3.75 16.13
N ARG A 185 0.58 -4.42 15.41
CA ARG A 185 -0.42 -5.35 15.96
C ARG A 185 -0.10 -6.83 15.75
N GLY A 186 1.02 -7.16 15.10
CA GLY A 186 1.39 -8.54 14.79
C GLY A 186 0.40 -9.27 13.85
N VAL A 187 -0.24 -8.54 12.92
CA VAL A 187 -1.30 -9.10 12.05
C VAL A 187 -0.80 -10.26 11.20
N GLU A 188 0.37 -10.14 10.56
CA GLU A 188 0.99 -11.24 9.78
C GLU A 188 1.18 -12.50 10.62
N ARG A 189 1.66 -12.34 11.87
CA ARG A 189 1.84 -13.46 12.80
C ARG A 189 0.52 -14.10 13.20
N ALA A 190 -0.56 -13.32 13.33
CA ALA A 190 -1.89 -13.83 13.64
C ALA A 190 -2.51 -14.68 12.51
N PHE A 191 -1.92 -14.65 11.31
CA PHE A 191 -2.36 -15.44 10.15
C PHE A 191 -1.58 -16.75 9.98
N VAL A 192 -0.52 -16.96 10.76
CA VAL A 192 0.22 -18.23 10.76
C VAL A 192 -0.72 -19.36 11.20
N GLY A 193 -0.73 -20.45 10.45
CA GLY A 193 -1.68 -21.55 10.64
C GLY A 193 -2.97 -21.41 9.80
N GLY A 194 -3.08 -20.32 9.03
CA GLY A 194 -4.16 -20.10 8.07
C GLY A 194 -5.31 -19.22 8.59
N PRO A 195 -6.30 -18.96 7.72
CA PRO A 195 -7.46 -18.15 8.09
C PRO A 195 -8.24 -18.71 9.28
N ASN A 196 -8.70 -17.81 10.15
CA ASN A 196 -9.58 -18.12 11.27
C ASN A 196 -10.71 -17.09 11.38
N ALA A 197 -11.58 -17.22 12.39
CA ALA A 197 -12.75 -16.35 12.55
C ALA A 197 -12.40 -14.84 12.70
N ARG A 198 -11.16 -14.49 13.08
CA ARG A 198 -10.70 -13.09 13.18
C ARG A 198 -10.07 -12.56 11.90
N THR A 199 -9.68 -13.42 10.97
CA THR A 199 -8.90 -13.06 9.77
C THR A 199 -9.57 -11.96 8.95
N ALA A 200 -10.87 -12.08 8.67
CA ALA A 200 -11.59 -11.07 7.91
C ALA A 200 -11.59 -9.70 8.62
N HIS A 201 -11.82 -9.68 9.94
CA HIS A 201 -11.81 -8.44 10.72
C HIS A 201 -10.42 -7.79 10.78
N LEU A 202 -9.35 -8.59 10.81
CA LEU A 202 -7.98 -8.10 10.76
C LEU A 202 -7.68 -7.47 9.39
N MET A 203 -8.08 -8.10 8.28
CA MET A 203 -7.89 -7.55 6.94
C MET A 203 -8.67 -6.25 6.75
N GLU A 204 -9.93 -6.23 7.17
CA GLU A 204 -10.79 -5.04 7.09
C GLU A 204 -10.30 -3.87 7.94
N THR A 205 -9.37 -4.10 8.87
CA THR A 205 -8.84 -3.07 9.77
C THR A 205 -7.32 -2.96 9.69
N LEU A 206 -6.69 -3.46 8.63
CA LEU A 206 -5.23 -3.42 8.50
C LEU A 206 -4.74 -1.98 8.37
N ALA A 207 -5.41 -1.17 7.55
CA ALA A 207 -5.34 0.29 7.53
C ALA A 207 -6.72 0.87 7.89
N GLY A 208 -6.75 2.00 8.60
CA GLY A 208 -7.97 2.57 9.17
C GLY A 208 -8.97 3.14 8.15
N ASP A 209 -8.51 3.41 6.94
CA ASP A 209 -9.24 4.07 5.85
C ASP A 209 -9.22 3.28 4.53
N THR A 210 -8.61 2.09 4.51
CA THR A 210 -8.44 1.25 3.31
C THR A 210 -8.95 -0.17 3.57
N THR A 211 -10.19 -0.28 4.03
CA THR A 211 -10.85 -1.54 4.39
C THR A 211 -11.16 -2.39 3.15
N ILE A 212 -11.78 -1.81 2.12
CA ILE A 212 -12.19 -2.52 0.92
C ILE A 212 -10.96 -2.96 0.13
N GLY A 213 -9.93 -2.11 0.02
CA GLY A 213 -8.66 -2.46 -0.61
C GLY A 213 -8.03 -3.71 0.02
N HIS A 214 -7.85 -3.73 1.34
CA HIS A 214 -7.26 -4.87 2.03
C HIS A 214 -8.15 -6.11 2.04
N ALA A 215 -9.46 -5.96 2.19
CA ALA A 215 -10.39 -7.09 2.12
C ALA A 215 -10.44 -7.70 0.70
N THR A 216 -10.33 -6.88 -0.35
CA THR A 216 -10.27 -7.33 -1.74
C THR A 216 -8.95 -8.06 -2.03
N ALA A 217 -7.81 -7.51 -1.64
CA ALA A 217 -6.52 -8.19 -1.80
C ALA A 217 -6.53 -9.57 -1.12
N TYR A 218 -7.04 -9.66 0.10
CA TYR A 218 -7.21 -10.93 0.80
C TYR A 218 -8.17 -11.89 0.07
N ALA A 219 -9.34 -11.40 -0.38
CA ALA A 219 -10.30 -12.21 -1.11
C ALA A 219 -9.69 -12.76 -2.41
N SER A 220 -8.95 -11.94 -3.16
CA SER A 220 -8.26 -12.34 -4.40
C SER A 220 -7.19 -13.40 -4.15
N VAL A 221 -6.40 -13.28 -3.08
CA VAL A 221 -5.42 -14.32 -2.68
C VAL A 221 -6.13 -15.63 -2.36
N MET A 222 -7.21 -15.58 -1.57
CA MET A 222 -7.98 -16.77 -1.21
C MET A 222 -8.65 -17.41 -2.42
N GLU A 223 -9.26 -16.61 -3.30
CA GLU A 223 -9.84 -17.05 -4.58
C GLU A 223 -8.80 -17.79 -5.44
N GLY A 224 -7.60 -17.22 -5.57
CA GLY A 224 -6.48 -17.86 -6.26
C GLY A 224 -6.04 -19.19 -5.64
N LEU A 225 -5.99 -19.28 -4.31
CA LEU A 225 -5.68 -20.52 -3.59
C LEU A 225 -6.79 -21.57 -3.71
N CYS A 226 -8.04 -21.16 -3.80
CA CYS A 226 -9.20 -22.05 -3.93
C CYS A 226 -9.47 -22.46 -5.40
N GLY A 227 -8.82 -21.80 -6.36
CA GLY A 227 -9.15 -21.95 -7.78
C GLY A 227 -10.57 -21.47 -8.12
N THR A 228 -11.10 -20.52 -7.34
CA THR A 228 -12.44 -19.96 -7.49
C THR A 228 -12.34 -18.55 -8.08
N THR A 229 -13.26 -18.17 -8.97
CA THR A 229 -13.36 -16.79 -9.48
C THR A 229 -14.67 -16.20 -9.00
N ALA A 230 -14.64 -15.02 -8.38
CA ALA A 230 -15.87 -14.37 -7.94
C ALA A 230 -16.76 -14.01 -9.15
N PRO A 231 -18.11 -14.02 -9.00
CA PRO A 231 -19.00 -13.64 -10.09
C PRO A 231 -18.74 -12.21 -10.62
N ALA A 232 -19.03 -11.97 -11.90
CA ALA A 232 -18.86 -10.65 -12.53
C ALA A 232 -19.62 -9.52 -11.80
N ARG A 233 -20.82 -9.82 -11.29
CA ARG A 233 -21.61 -8.90 -10.47
C ARG A 233 -20.90 -8.55 -9.16
N ALA A 234 -20.27 -9.52 -8.51
CA ALA A 234 -19.48 -9.30 -7.31
C ALA A 234 -18.25 -8.41 -7.59
N HIS A 235 -17.58 -8.64 -8.71
CA HIS A 235 -16.46 -7.79 -9.15
C HIS A 235 -16.88 -6.34 -9.39
N SER A 236 -18.06 -6.11 -9.98
CA SER A 236 -18.60 -4.75 -10.17
C SER A 236 -18.89 -4.06 -8.84
N ILE A 237 -19.52 -4.75 -7.89
CA ILE A 237 -19.78 -4.20 -6.55
C ILE A 237 -18.49 -3.91 -5.79
N ARG A 238 -17.48 -4.79 -5.88
CA ARG A 238 -16.15 -4.55 -5.31
C ARG A 238 -15.49 -3.32 -5.92
N ALA A 239 -15.58 -3.16 -7.25
CA ALA A 239 -14.98 -2.02 -7.94
C ALA A 239 -15.65 -0.70 -7.55
N ILE A 240 -16.98 -0.66 -7.48
CA ILE A 240 -17.73 0.50 -6.96
C ILE A 240 -17.29 0.83 -5.53
N ALA A 241 -17.19 -0.18 -4.65
CA ALA A 241 -16.78 0.03 -3.27
C ALA A 241 -15.32 0.50 -3.13
N LEU A 242 -14.40 -0.02 -3.95
CA LEU A 242 -13.01 0.42 -4.03
C LEU A 242 -12.90 1.88 -4.46
N GLU A 243 -13.68 2.29 -5.46
CA GLU A 243 -13.65 3.67 -5.95
C GLU A 243 -14.38 4.63 -4.99
N LEU A 244 -15.40 4.19 -4.24
CA LEU A 244 -15.98 4.98 -3.13
C LEU A 244 -14.98 5.19 -1.98
N GLU A 245 -14.23 4.15 -1.62
CA GLU A 245 -13.14 4.25 -0.64
C GLU A 245 -12.06 5.23 -1.13
N ARG A 246 -11.70 5.18 -2.42
CA ARG A 246 -10.78 6.13 -3.05
C ARG A 246 -11.31 7.56 -2.99
N LEU A 247 -12.58 7.79 -3.32
CA LEU A 247 -13.21 9.12 -3.25
C LEU A 247 -13.17 9.69 -1.84
N ALA A 248 -13.48 8.87 -0.82
CA ALA A 248 -13.40 9.27 0.57
C ALA A 248 -11.96 9.63 0.99
N ASN A 249 -10.99 8.80 0.60
CA ASN A 249 -9.58 9.01 0.97
C ASN A 249 -8.98 10.22 0.25
N HIS A 250 -9.13 10.34 -1.07
CA HIS A 250 -8.58 11.46 -1.82
C HIS A 250 -9.23 12.79 -1.45
N THR A 251 -10.55 12.82 -1.23
CA THR A 251 -11.22 14.04 -0.74
C THR A 251 -10.72 14.41 0.65
N GLY A 252 -10.56 13.42 1.53
CA GLY A 252 -9.94 13.61 2.85
C GLY A 252 -8.53 14.17 2.78
N ASP A 253 -7.68 13.59 1.92
CA ASP A 253 -6.30 14.00 1.72
C ASP A 253 -6.20 15.43 1.21
N LEU A 254 -7.05 15.85 0.27
CA LEU A 254 -7.09 17.25 -0.19
C LEU A 254 -7.47 18.20 0.95
N GLY A 255 -8.41 17.79 1.81
CA GLY A 255 -8.74 18.54 3.02
C GLY A 255 -7.57 18.61 4.02
N ALA A 256 -6.84 17.51 4.21
CA ALA A 256 -5.68 17.45 5.10
C ALA A 256 -4.53 18.34 4.60
N LEU A 257 -4.24 18.27 3.29
CA LEU A 257 -3.24 19.14 2.65
C LEU A 257 -3.60 20.63 2.82
N ALA A 258 -4.88 21.00 2.69
CA ALA A 258 -5.35 22.35 2.96
C ALA A 258 -5.13 22.75 4.41
N ASN A 259 -5.45 21.85 5.36
CA ASN A 259 -5.28 22.09 6.79
C ASN A 259 -3.80 22.29 7.17
N ASP A 260 -2.88 21.52 6.59
CA ASP A 260 -1.44 21.59 6.89
C ASP A 260 -0.80 22.93 6.49
N VAL A 261 -1.42 23.66 5.56
CA VAL A 261 -1.03 25.03 5.19
C VAL A 261 -1.92 26.10 5.85
N GLY A 262 -2.81 25.71 6.76
CA GLY A 262 -3.69 26.60 7.52
C GLY A 262 -4.95 27.04 6.77
N PHE A 263 -5.32 26.40 5.66
CA PHE A 263 -6.47 26.78 4.86
C PHE A 263 -7.75 26.04 5.28
N LEU A 264 -8.41 26.60 6.30
CA LEU A 264 -9.60 26.02 6.92
C LEU A 264 -10.83 25.83 6.01
N PRO A 265 -11.12 26.68 5.01
CA PRO A 265 -12.32 26.51 4.18
C PRO A 265 -12.38 25.16 3.48
N THR A 266 -11.42 24.84 2.61
CA THR A 266 -11.38 23.54 1.92
C THR A 266 -11.21 22.39 2.90
N ALA A 267 -10.40 22.54 3.96
CA ALA A 267 -10.27 21.53 5.00
C ALA A 267 -11.64 21.15 5.61
N SER A 268 -12.47 22.14 5.92
CA SER A 268 -13.80 21.92 6.50
C SER A 268 -14.78 21.31 5.50
N TYR A 269 -14.81 21.80 4.26
CA TYR A 269 -15.68 21.26 3.22
C TYR A 269 -15.31 19.81 2.88
N CYS A 270 -14.05 19.53 2.59
CA CYS A 270 -13.56 18.19 2.30
C CYS A 270 -13.76 17.24 3.48
N GLY A 271 -13.59 17.70 4.72
CA GLY A 271 -13.88 16.92 5.92
C GLY A 271 -15.33 16.44 6.00
N ARG A 272 -16.30 17.30 5.67
CA ARG A 272 -17.72 16.92 5.54
C ARG A 272 -17.94 15.98 4.36
N LEU A 273 -17.43 16.32 3.19
CA LEU A 273 -17.67 15.61 1.93
C LEU A 273 -17.08 14.19 1.91
N ARG A 274 -15.93 13.99 2.57
CA ARG A 274 -15.43 12.65 2.88
C ARG A 274 -16.49 11.82 3.61
N GLY A 275 -17.18 12.42 4.57
CA GLY A 275 -18.29 11.78 5.29
C GLY A 275 -19.44 11.38 4.37
N ASP A 276 -19.74 12.17 3.33
CA ASP A 276 -20.81 11.85 2.38
C ASP A 276 -20.46 10.64 1.51
N TYR A 277 -19.22 10.54 1.00
CA TYR A 277 -18.75 9.33 0.30
C TYR A 277 -18.78 8.09 1.21
N LEU A 278 -18.33 8.21 2.46
CA LEU A 278 -18.42 7.12 3.45
C LEU A 278 -19.87 6.72 3.75
N ASN A 279 -20.81 7.68 3.74
CA ASN A 279 -22.24 7.39 3.91
C ASN A 279 -22.81 6.64 2.71
N MET A 280 -22.32 6.87 1.48
CA MET A 280 -22.71 6.05 0.32
C MET A 280 -22.28 4.58 0.50
N THR A 281 -21.06 4.35 0.98
CA THR A 281 -20.61 2.99 1.37
C THR A 281 -21.49 2.40 2.47
N ALA A 282 -21.92 3.21 3.44
CA ALA A 282 -22.84 2.76 4.49
C ALA A 282 -24.23 2.38 3.95
N VAL A 283 -24.75 3.07 2.94
CA VAL A 283 -25.99 2.65 2.26
C VAL A 283 -25.79 1.30 1.59
N LEU A 284 -24.62 1.07 1.00
CA LEU A 284 -24.31 -0.17 0.30
C LEU A 284 -24.20 -1.39 1.23
N CYS A 285 -23.52 -1.27 2.38
CA CYS A 285 -23.22 -2.43 3.23
C CYS A 285 -23.53 -2.27 4.72
N GLY A 286 -24.16 -1.18 5.14
CA GLY A 286 -24.45 -0.88 6.55
C GLY A 286 -23.23 -0.44 7.37
N ASN A 287 -22.07 -0.19 6.75
CA ASN A 287 -20.87 0.28 7.43
C ASN A 287 -20.15 1.38 6.64
N ARG A 288 -19.82 2.49 7.30
CA ARG A 288 -19.15 3.65 6.67
C ARG A 288 -17.81 3.33 6.02
N PHE A 289 -17.07 2.37 6.56
CA PHE A 289 -15.78 1.95 6.03
C PHE A 289 -15.88 0.70 5.16
N GLY A 290 -17.08 0.19 4.84
CA GLY A 290 -17.19 -0.98 3.96
C GLY A 290 -16.95 -2.34 4.63
N ARG A 291 -16.86 -2.38 5.96
CA ARG A 291 -16.60 -3.64 6.70
C ARG A 291 -17.70 -4.67 6.45
N ASN A 292 -17.30 -5.94 6.35
CA ASN A 292 -18.13 -7.10 6.03
C ASN A 292 -18.77 -7.10 4.63
N LEU A 293 -18.39 -6.19 3.73
CA LEU A 293 -18.86 -6.24 2.34
C LEU A 293 -18.15 -7.36 1.57
N VAL A 294 -16.82 -7.33 1.53
CA VAL A 294 -16.01 -8.23 0.70
C VAL A 294 -15.71 -9.54 1.46
N ARG A 295 -15.85 -10.66 0.74
CA ARG A 295 -15.50 -12.01 1.20
C ARG A 295 -14.87 -12.80 0.05
N PRO A 296 -14.00 -13.79 0.32
CA PRO A 296 -13.58 -14.73 -0.72
C PRO A 296 -14.79 -15.33 -1.43
N GLY A 297 -14.81 -15.31 -2.76
CA GLY A 297 -15.90 -15.79 -3.61
C GLY A 297 -16.96 -14.76 -3.98
N GLY A 298 -16.98 -13.56 -3.37
CA GLY A 298 -17.86 -12.48 -3.82
C GLY A 298 -18.06 -11.32 -2.85
N VAL A 299 -19.32 -10.89 -2.71
CA VAL A 299 -19.73 -9.85 -1.76
C VAL A 299 -20.92 -10.33 -0.94
N ARG A 300 -20.97 -9.92 0.32
CA ARG A 300 -22.01 -10.32 1.28
C ARG A 300 -23.36 -9.63 1.03
N ILE A 301 -23.33 -8.43 0.45
CA ILE A 301 -24.51 -7.61 0.23
C ILE A 301 -24.54 -7.23 -1.24
N ASP A 302 -25.62 -7.60 -1.91
CA ASP A 302 -25.88 -7.26 -3.30
C ASP A 302 -26.51 -5.86 -3.42
N MET A 303 -26.39 -5.21 -4.59
CA MET A 303 -26.96 -3.89 -4.86
C MET A 303 -28.31 -4.00 -5.58
N THR A 304 -29.37 -3.46 -4.98
CA THR A 304 -30.68 -3.35 -5.65
C THR A 304 -30.70 -2.19 -6.65
N PRO A 305 -31.62 -2.18 -7.63
CA PRO A 305 -31.79 -1.04 -8.53
C PRO A 305 -32.01 0.29 -7.79
N GLN A 306 -32.75 0.28 -6.69
CA GLN A 306 -33.00 1.47 -5.87
C GLN A 306 -31.71 1.99 -5.21
N MET A 307 -30.82 1.09 -4.76
CA MET A 307 -29.52 1.47 -4.21
C MET A 307 -28.62 2.06 -5.29
N ILE A 308 -28.68 1.54 -6.52
CA ILE A 308 -27.94 2.08 -7.68
C ILE A 308 -28.42 3.51 -7.99
N ASP A 309 -29.73 3.72 -8.07
CA ASP A 309 -30.31 5.05 -8.36
C ASP A 309 -29.95 6.08 -7.27
N ASP A 310 -30.06 5.70 -5.99
CA ASP A 310 -29.67 6.57 -4.86
C ASP A 310 -28.16 6.86 -4.86
N LEU A 311 -27.32 5.86 -5.15
CA LEU A 311 -25.87 6.04 -5.29
C LEU A 311 -25.55 7.06 -6.37
N LEU A 312 -26.12 6.92 -7.58
CA LEU A 312 -25.83 7.80 -8.71
C LEU A 312 -26.23 9.26 -8.43
N ASP A 313 -27.38 9.49 -7.80
CA ASP A 313 -27.82 10.84 -7.46
C ASP A 313 -26.99 11.47 -6.33
N ARG A 314 -26.62 10.70 -5.30
CA ARG A 314 -25.71 11.16 -4.25
C ARG A 314 -24.32 11.45 -4.78
N LEU A 315 -23.77 10.55 -5.59
CA LEU A 315 -22.44 10.67 -6.19
C LEU A 315 -22.32 11.98 -6.98
N ARG A 316 -23.31 12.28 -7.83
CA ARG A 316 -23.36 13.51 -8.62
C ARG A 316 -23.33 14.76 -7.72
N ARG A 317 -24.26 14.83 -6.75
CA ARG A 317 -24.37 15.99 -5.85
C ARG A 317 -23.12 16.21 -5.00
N THR A 318 -22.58 15.14 -4.42
CA THR A 318 -21.36 15.23 -3.60
C THR A 318 -20.14 15.59 -4.45
N PHE A 319 -20.05 15.11 -5.69
CA PHE A 319 -18.97 15.49 -6.60
C PHE A 319 -19.03 16.96 -7.01
N ASP A 320 -20.22 17.51 -7.29
CA ASP A 320 -20.41 18.94 -7.59
C ASP A 320 -19.93 19.82 -6.41
N ASP A 321 -20.26 19.44 -5.18
CA ASP A 321 -19.77 20.10 -3.96
C ASP A 321 -18.24 19.94 -3.79
N THR A 322 -17.72 18.74 -4.07
CA THR A 322 -16.28 18.44 -3.98
C THR A 322 -15.47 19.30 -4.94
N ARG A 323 -15.95 19.43 -6.18
CA ARG A 323 -15.37 20.32 -7.18
C ARG A 323 -15.31 21.76 -6.67
N SER A 324 -16.43 22.28 -6.16
CA SER A 324 -16.49 23.64 -5.63
C SER A 324 -15.49 23.87 -4.47
N ALA A 325 -15.34 22.89 -3.57
CA ALA A 325 -14.40 22.97 -2.45
C ALA A 325 -12.92 22.92 -2.89
N VAL A 326 -12.64 22.15 -3.93
CA VAL A 326 -11.30 21.94 -4.48
C VAL A 326 -10.89 23.08 -5.41
N ASP A 327 -11.82 23.64 -6.19
CA ASP A 327 -11.58 24.84 -7.01
C ASP A 327 -11.17 26.02 -6.13
N LEU A 328 -11.82 26.21 -4.98
CA LEU A 328 -11.42 27.22 -3.99
C LEU A 328 -9.96 27.06 -3.54
N LEU A 329 -9.48 25.82 -3.41
CA LEU A 329 -8.09 25.54 -3.07
C LEU A 329 -7.15 26.00 -4.18
N TRP A 330 -7.45 25.66 -5.43
CA TRP A 330 -6.62 26.03 -6.60
C TRP A 330 -6.60 27.52 -6.87
N GLU A 331 -7.73 28.21 -6.65
CA GLU A 331 -7.87 29.65 -6.88
C GLU A 331 -7.20 30.49 -5.79
N THR A 332 -6.75 29.89 -4.69
CA THR A 332 -6.16 30.60 -3.55
C THR A 332 -4.62 30.67 -3.65
N PRO A 333 -4.02 31.85 -3.97
CA PRO A 333 -2.57 31.93 -4.20
C PRO A 333 -1.72 31.61 -2.97
N SER A 334 -2.22 31.88 -1.76
CA SER A 334 -1.52 31.55 -0.51
C SER A 334 -1.44 30.05 -0.23
N VAL A 335 -2.31 29.24 -0.84
CA VAL A 335 -2.22 27.78 -0.78
C VAL A 335 -1.22 27.29 -1.82
N MET A 336 -1.37 27.73 -3.07
CA MET A 336 -0.48 27.31 -4.16
C MET A 336 0.99 27.65 -3.87
N SER A 337 1.27 28.82 -3.28
CA SER A 337 2.63 29.21 -2.88
C SER A 337 3.28 28.29 -1.84
N ARG A 338 2.49 27.50 -1.10
CA ARG A 338 2.97 26.49 -0.13
C ARG A 338 3.08 25.11 -0.74
N PHE A 339 2.32 24.82 -1.80
CA PHE A 339 2.29 23.52 -2.47
C PHE A 339 3.35 23.40 -3.56
N ASP A 340 3.48 24.44 -4.39
CA ASP A 340 4.37 24.46 -5.54
C ASP A 340 5.83 24.44 -5.08
N GLY A 341 6.62 23.51 -5.61
CA GLY A 341 8.04 23.39 -5.29
C GLY A 341 8.36 22.82 -3.89
N THR A 342 7.35 22.48 -3.08
CA THR A 342 7.56 21.89 -1.74
C THR A 342 7.59 20.36 -1.81
N GLY A 343 8.61 19.76 -1.19
CA GLY A 343 8.71 18.30 -1.06
C GLY A 343 8.78 17.57 -2.40
N CYS A 344 9.57 18.11 -3.34
CA CYS A 344 9.78 17.54 -4.66
C CYS A 344 10.50 16.20 -4.60
N VAL A 345 9.98 15.21 -5.34
CA VAL A 345 10.66 13.94 -5.59
C VAL A 345 10.92 13.81 -7.08
N SER A 346 12.18 13.63 -7.48
CA SER A 346 12.52 13.45 -8.88
C SER A 346 11.99 12.10 -9.40
N ARG A 347 11.69 12.01 -10.70
CA ARG A 347 11.34 10.73 -11.33
C ARG A 347 12.41 9.66 -11.12
N GLN A 348 13.68 10.06 -11.19
CA GLN A 348 14.82 9.16 -11.00
C GLN A 348 14.82 8.56 -9.59
N ASP A 349 14.62 9.40 -8.56
CA ASP A 349 14.56 8.93 -7.17
C ASP A 349 13.31 8.09 -6.92
N ALA A 350 12.16 8.48 -7.48
CA ALA A 350 10.94 7.70 -7.37
C ALA A 350 11.10 6.27 -7.93
N VAL A 351 11.71 6.12 -9.11
CA VAL A 351 12.02 4.81 -9.71
C VAL A 351 13.06 4.04 -8.88
N ARG A 352 14.11 4.73 -8.43
CA ARG A 352 15.20 4.15 -7.65
C ARG A 352 14.71 3.59 -6.30
N LEU A 353 13.84 4.32 -5.62
CA LEU A 353 13.22 3.94 -4.35
C LEU A 353 12.05 2.97 -4.53
N GLY A 354 11.50 2.84 -5.75
CA GLY A 354 10.36 1.97 -6.03
C GLY A 354 9.04 2.55 -5.54
N LEU A 355 8.89 3.89 -5.55
CA LEU A 355 7.66 4.55 -5.14
C LEU A 355 6.49 4.16 -6.05
N VAL A 356 5.34 3.92 -5.45
CA VAL A 356 4.07 3.56 -6.12
C VAL A 356 2.95 4.52 -5.71
N GLY A 357 1.77 4.36 -6.33
CA GLY A 357 0.57 5.13 -5.99
C GLY A 357 0.74 6.63 -6.26
N PRO A 358 0.02 7.50 -5.54
CA PRO A 358 0.03 8.94 -5.78
C PRO A 358 1.43 9.58 -5.72
N ALA A 359 2.32 9.11 -4.86
CA ALA A 359 3.69 9.65 -4.75
C ALA A 359 4.54 9.34 -5.99
N GLY A 360 4.51 8.10 -6.48
CA GLY A 360 5.19 7.71 -7.72
C GLY A 360 4.61 8.45 -8.92
N ARG A 361 3.27 8.45 -9.05
CA ARG A 361 2.57 9.10 -10.17
C ARG A 361 2.73 10.61 -10.21
N ALA A 362 2.80 11.28 -9.06
CA ALA A 362 3.09 12.71 -8.97
C ALA A 362 4.53 13.06 -9.42
N SER A 363 5.42 12.06 -9.44
CA SER A 363 6.82 12.17 -9.85
C SER A 363 7.07 11.64 -11.28
N GLY A 364 6.02 11.43 -12.07
CA GLY A 364 6.10 11.00 -13.48
C GLY A 364 6.30 9.49 -13.67
N VAL A 365 6.08 8.69 -12.62
CA VAL A 365 6.11 7.24 -12.71
C VAL A 365 4.70 6.74 -13.05
N ASN A 366 4.48 6.41 -14.33
CA ASN A 366 3.20 5.89 -14.81
C ASN A 366 3.01 4.42 -14.40
N LEU A 367 2.52 4.20 -13.19
CA LEU A 367 2.20 2.89 -12.63
C LEU A 367 0.85 2.93 -11.91
N ASP A 368 -0.03 2.01 -12.26
CA ASP A 368 -1.30 1.76 -11.59
C ASP A 368 -1.70 0.29 -11.74
N VAL A 369 -1.80 -0.43 -10.62
CA VAL A 369 -2.14 -1.86 -10.64
C VAL A 369 -3.50 -2.14 -11.28
N ARG A 370 -4.43 -1.18 -11.28
CA ARG A 370 -5.73 -1.33 -11.96
C ARG A 370 -5.60 -1.39 -13.48
N SER A 371 -4.53 -0.80 -14.03
CA SER A 371 -4.25 -0.76 -15.47
C SER A 371 -3.15 -1.75 -15.88
N ASP A 372 -2.10 -1.88 -15.07
CA ASP A 372 -0.92 -2.69 -15.36
C ASP A 372 -1.10 -4.18 -14.99
N LEU A 373 -1.91 -4.45 -13.96
CA LEU A 373 -2.25 -5.79 -13.47
C LEU A 373 -3.76 -5.92 -13.24
N PRO A 374 -4.60 -5.62 -14.25
CA PRO A 374 -6.03 -5.44 -14.05
C PRO A 374 -6.68 -6.72 -13.52
N TRP A 375 -7.54 -6.55 -12.51
CA TRP A 375 -8.38 -7.61 -11.94
C TRP A 375 -9.87 -7.25 -12.09
N GLY A 376 -10.76 -8.24 -11.95
CA GLY A 376 -12.20 -8.02 -11.87
C GLY A 376 -12.73 -7.05 -12.93
N SER A 377 -13.55 -6.07 -12.50
CA SER A 377 -14.11 -5.07 -13.42
C SER A 377 -13.10 -4.17 -14.11
N TYR A 378 -11.90 -3.95 -13.54
CA TYR A 378 -10.89 -3.12 -14.20
C TYR A 378 -10.34 -3.77 -15.49
N GLN A 379 -10.57 -5.07 -15.70
CA GLN A 379 -10.26 -5.76 -16.96
C GLN A 379 -11.25 -5.38 -18.07
N SER A 380 -12.54 -5.25 -17.75
CA SER A 380 -13.60 -4.92 -18.72
C SER A 380 -13.76 -3.41 -18.91
N HIS A 381 -13.54 -2.63 -17.85
CA HIS A 381 -13.63 -1.18 -17.84
C HIS A 381 -12.28 -0.59 -17.40
N PRO A 382 -11.33 -0.43 -18.32
CA PRO A 382 -9.99 0.04 -17.98
C PRO A 382 -10.02 1.51 -17.53
N LEU A 383 -9.35 1.79 -16.41
CA LEU A 383 -9.12 3.15 -15.92
C LEU A 383 -7.76 3.68 -16.39
N PRO A 384 -7.69 4.92 -16.92
CA PRO A 384 -6.41 5.54 -17.22
C PRO A 384 -5.67 5.94 -15.94
N SER A 385 -4.35 5.71 -15.91
CA SER A 385 -3.47 6.18 -14.84
C SER A 385 -3.25 7.70 -14.94
N MET A 386 -3.31 8.38 -13.80
CA MET A 386 -3.13 9.83 -13.69
C MET A 386 -1.75 10.19 -13.17
N THR A 387 -0.96 10.89 -13.99
CA THR A 387 0.43 11.26 -13.65
C THR A 387 0.66 12.76 -13.70
N TRP A 388 1.62 13.22 -12.90
CA TRP A 388 2.18 14.57 -12.95
C TRP A 388 3.71 14.49 -12.87
N ASN A 389 4.43 15.59 -13.10
CA ASN A 389 5.89 15.53 -13.32
C ASN A 389 6.75 16.34 -12.34
N THR A 390 6.16 17.23 -11.53
CA THR A 390 6.94 18.11 -10.63
C THR A 390 7.32 17.42 -9.32
N GLY A 391 6.61 16.36 -8.91
CA GLY A 391 6.93 15.58 -7.71
C GLY A 391 6.69 16.32 -6.39
N ASP A 392 6.13 17.52 -6.41
CA ASP A 392 5.84 18.38 -5.26
C ASP A 392 4.47 18.07 -4.64
N VAL A 393 4.09 18.86 -3.62
CA VAL A 393 2.78 18.73 -2.97
C VAL A 393 1.65 19.05 -3.96
N ALA A 394 1.82 20.06 -4.83
CA ALA A 394 0.85 20.39 -5.87
C ALA A 394 0.59 19.20 -6.80
N ALA A 395 1.65 18.54 -7.29
CA ALA A 395 1.55 17.31 -8.10
C ALA A 395 0.72 16.22 -7.42
N ARG A 396 0.99 15.98 -6.13
CA ARG A 396 0.26 14.96 -5.33
C ARG A 396 -1.21 15.32 -5.12
N ALA A 397 -1.53 16.61 -5.07
CA ALA A 397 -2.89 17.12 -4.96
C ALA A 397 -3.63 17.00 -6.31
N TYR A 398 -2.99 17.37 -7.43
CA TYR A 398 -3.55 17.21 -8.77
C TYR A 398 -3.82 15.75 -9.14
N VAL A 399 -2.89 14.84 -8.87
CA VAL A 399 -3.10 13.39 -9.14
C VAL A 399 -4.34 12.89 -8.40
N ARG A 400 -4.50 13.24 -7.12
CA ARG A 400 -5.68 12.86 -6.34
C ARG A 400 -6.97 13.45 -6.90
N TRP A 401 -6.94 14.72 -7.31
CA TRP A 401 -8.09 15.38 -7.92
C TRP A 401 -8.51 14.68 -9.22
N PHE A 402 -7.57 14.41 -10.13
CA PHE A 402 -7.90 13.70 -11.37
C PHE A 402 -8.37 12.26 -11.12
N GLU A 403 -7.83 11.59 -10.10
CA GLU A 403 -8.34 10.28 -9.68
C GLU A 403 -9.77 10.38 -9.13
N ILE A 404 -10.13 11.42 -8.37
CA ILE A 404 -11.52 11.67 -7.95
C ILE A 404 -12.44 11.78 -9.17
N GLU A 405 -12.08 12.60 -10.16
CA GLU A 405 -12.90 12.77 -11.37
C GLU A 405 -13.13 11.44 -12.10
N LYS A 406 -12.09 10.62 -12.23
CA LYS A 406 -12.21 9.30 -12.88
C LYS A 406 -12.92 8.26 -12.06
N SER A 407 -12.78 8.26 -10.74
CA SER A 407 -13.55 7.38 -9.87
C SER A 407 -15.05 7.67 -9.98
N VAL A 408 -15.46 8.95 -10.08
CA VAL A 408 -16.87 9.31 -10.27
C VAL A 408 -17.41 8.80 -11.60
N GLU A 409 -16.68 9.03 -12.69
CA GLU A 409 -17.05 8.52 -14.03
C GLU A 409 -17.18 6.98 -14.00
N PHE A 410 -16.16 6.31 -13.46
CA PHE A 410 -16.12 4.85 -13.39
C PHE A 410 -17.23 4.25 -12.55
N ILE A 411 -17.52 4.78 -11.36
CA ILE A 411 -18.62 4.30 -10.52
C ILE A 411 -19.94 4.45 -11.27
N ALA A 412 -20.15 5.58 -11.96
CA ALA A 412 -21.38 5.81 -12.69
C ALA A 412 -21.57 4.80 -13.84
N ASP A 413 -20.50 4.48 -14.55
CA ASP A 413 -20.52 3.54 -15.66
C ASP A 413 -20.67 2.09 -15.17
N GLU A 414 -19.92 1.67 -14.15
CA GLU A 414 -20.07 0.36 -13.50
C GLU A 414 -21.50 0.14 -12.98
N ALA A 415 -22.05 1.13 -12.28
CA ALA A 415 -23.36 1.00 -11.67
C ALA A 415 -24.48 0.89 -12.73
N ARG A 416 -24.36 1.58 -13.86
CA ARG A 416 -25.31 1.48 -14.99
C ARG A 416 -25.16 0.18 -15.77
N ALA A 417 -23.93 -0.31 -15.90
CA ALA A 417 -23.60 -1.54 -16.63
C ALA A 417 -23.58 -2.79 -15.75
N MET A 418 -24.06 -2.68 -14.50
CA MET A 418 -24.01 -3.72 -13.47
C MET A 418 -24.48 -5.08 -14.03
N PRO A 419 -23.62 -6.11 -14.05
CA PRO A 419 -23.99 -7.42 -14.57
C PRO A 419 -25.13 -8.06 -13.78
N ALA A 420 -26.00 -8.78 -14.48
CA ALA A 420 -26.94 -9.71 -13.85
C ALA A 420 -26.20 -10.98 -13.37
N GLY A 421 -26.85 -11.74 -12.48
CA GLY A 421 -26.32 -13.01 -11.97
C GLY A 421 -26.08 -13.00 -10.47
N PRO A 422 -25.44 -14.04 -9.91
CA PRO A 422 -25.15 -14.14 -8.49
C PRO A 422 -24.08 -13.10 -8.08
N SER A 423 -24.12 -12.66 -6.82
CA SER A 423 -23.11 -11.78 -6.21
C SER A 423 -22.08 -12.53 -5.35
N GLU A 424 -22.22 -13.85 -5.24
CA GLU A 424 -21.31 -14.72 -4.50
C GLU A 424 -21.26 -16.12 -5.12
N GLU A 425 -20.11 -16.75 -4.96
CA GLU A 425 -19.88 -18.16 -5.23
C GLU A 425 -19.15 -18.74 -4.01
N GLU A 426 -19.61 -19.88 -3.50
CA GLU A 426 -18.96 -20.51 -2.35
C GLU A 426 -17.57 -21.03 -2.77
N PRO A 427 -16.48 -20.48 -2.21
CA PRO A 427 -15.15 -20.89 -2.61
C PRO A 427 -14.86 -22.31 -2.12
N ALA A 428 -14.09 -23.06 -2.91
CA ALA A 428 -13.52 -24.32 -2.45
C ALA A 428 -12.56 -24.11 -1.26
N GLY A 429 -12.06 -25.19 -0.67
CA GLY A 429 -11.00 -25.09 0.33
C GLY A 429 -9.68 -24.57 -0.29
N PRO A 430 -8.91 -23.72 0.41
CA PRO A 430 -7.64 -23.22 -0.13
C PRO A 430 -6.62 -24.35 -0.29
N ALA A 431 -5.89 -24.35 -1.40
CA ALA A 431 -4.84 -25.33 -1.66
C ALA A 431 -3.65 -25.13 -0.70
N GLY A 432 -3.32 -26.16 0.08
CA GLY A 432 -2.08 -26.21 0.86
C GLY A 432 -0.84 -26.38 -0.03
N GLU A 433 0.35 -26.04 0.47
CA GLU A 433 1.62 -26.12 -0.31
C GLU A 433 1.62 -25.29 -1.60
N HIS A 434 0.92 -24.15 -1.60
CA HIS A 434 0.86 -23.20 -2.72
C HIS A 434 1.24 -21.79 -2.27
N LEU A 435 1.75 -21.01 -3.23
CA LEU A 435 1.94 -19.57 -3.11
C LEU A 435 0.95 -18.88 -4.03
N ALA A 436 0.20 -17.90 -3.51
CA ALA A 436 -0.65 -17.03 -4.30
C ALA A 436 -0.19 -15.58 -4.23
N VAL A 437 -0.46 -14.81 -5.29
CA VAL A 437 -0.15 -13.39 -5.40
C VAL A 437 -1.40 -12.63 -5.87
N ALA A 438 -1.69 -11.49 -5.24
CA ALA A 438 -2.74 -10.57 -5.68
C ALA A 438 -2.38 -9.13 -5.31
#